data_AF-A0A7J9K139-F1
#
_entry.id   AF-A0A7J9K139-F1
#
_cell.length_a   1.000
_cell.length_b   1.000
_cell.length_c   1.000
_cell.angle_alpha   90.00
_cell.angle_beta   90.00
_cell.angle_gamma   90.00
#
_symmetry.space_group_name_H-M   'P 1'
#
loop_
_entity.id
_entity.type
_entity.pdbx_description
1 polymer ?
#
loop_
_entity_poly.entity_id
_entity_poly.type
_entity_poly.pdbx_seq_one_letter_code
_entity_poly.pdbx_strand_id
1 'polypeptide(L)'
;WFAKRFLHPDIVSVYDYIFLWDEDLGVEHFDPTRYLEIVKSEGLEISQPALDPNSTEIHHRITIRARTKKFHRRVYDLRGKTKCSNSSEGPPCTGFVEGMAPVFSRSAWYCAWHLIQNDLVHGWGVDMKLGYCAQGDRSKKVGVVDSEYIVHKGIQSLGGSGHPTMRTTMKVLALPASLLV
;
A
#
# COMPACT_ATOMS: atom_id res chain seq x y z
N TRP A 1 -8.06 -7.88 14.50
CA TRP A 1 -7.19 -7.13 13.56
C TRP A 1 -6.95 -5.71 14.08
N PHE A 2 -5.70 -5.22 14.11
CA PHE A 2 -5.31 -3.93 14.72
C PHE A 2 -6.11 -2.76 14.16
N ALA A 3 -6.16 -2.64 12.83
CA ALA A 3 -6.88 -1.56 12.19
C ALA A 3 -8.33 -1.52 12.65
N LYS A 4 -9.12 -2.62 12.54
CA LYS A 4 -10.55 -2.67 12.97
C LYS A 4 -10.81 -2.24 14.41
N ARG A 5 -9.80 -2.24 15.28
CA ARG A 5 -9.91 -1.79 16.66
C ARG A 5 -9.53 -0.32 16.86
N PHE A 6 -8.53 0.18 16.14
CA PHE A 6 -7.89 1.47 16.45
C PHE A 6 -8.02 2.54 15.37
N LEU A 7 -8.39 2.18 14.15
CA LEU A 7 -8.47 3.10 13.00
C LEU A 7 -9.92 3.34 12.55
N HIS A 8 -10.85 3.45 13.52
CA HIS A 8 -12.25 3.76 13.21
C HIS A 8 -12.34 5.07 12.42
N PRO A 9 -13.20 5.19 11.38
CA PRO A 9 -13.24 6.38 10.53
C PRO A 9 -13.39 7.69 11.30
N ASP A 10 -14.18 7.71 12.38
CA ASP A 10 -14.36 8.90 13.22
C ASP A 10 -13.05 9.31 13.94
N ILE A 11 -12.24 8.33 14.35
CA ILE A 11 -10.96 8.57 15.06
C ILE A 11 -9.93 9.16 14.09
N VAL A 12 -9.85 8.62 12.87
CA VAL A 12 -8.86 9.03 11.88
C VAL A 12 -9.34 10.15 10.96
N SER A 13 -10.54 10.69 11.20
CA SER A 13 -11.17 11.72 10.38
C SER A 13 -10.38 13.03 10.29
N VAL A 14 -9.47 13.28 11.22
CA VAL A 14 -8.58 14.45 11.20
C VAL A 14 -7.44 14.34 10.19
N TYR A 15 -7.15 13.14 9.67
CA TYR A 15 -6.10 12.90 8.69
C TYR A 15 -6.66 12.83 7.28
N ASP A 16 -5.95 13.40 6.31
CA ASP A 16 -6.35 13.32 4.89
C ASP A 16 -6.01 11.97 4.27
N TYR A 17 -4.94 11.34 4.75
CA TYR A 17 -4.43 10.06 4.27
C TYR A 17 -4.09 9.14 5.44
N ILE A 18 -4.36 7.85 5.27
CA ILE A 18 -4.15 6.80 6.27
C ILE A 18 -3.19 5.77 5.68
N PHE A 19 -2.03 5.60 6.32
CA PHE A 19 -1.03 4.60 6.00
C PHE A 19 -1.31 3.36 6.83
N LEU A 20 -1.62 2.24 6.18
CA LEU A 20 -1.92 0.98 6.85
C LEU A 20 -0.91 -0.06 6.40
N TRP A 21 0.21 -0.16 7.11
CA TRP A 21 1.40 -0.89 6.67
C TRP A 21 1.73 -2.04 7.61
N ASP A 22 2.23 -3.12 7.04
CA ASP A 22 2.82 -4.23 7.78
C ASP A 22 4.18 -3.83 8.38
N GLU A 23 4.61 -4.53 9.42
CA GLU A 23 5.76 -4.13 10.25
C GLU A 23 7.13 -4.47 9.65
N ASP A 24 7.17 -5.32 8.62
CA ASP A 24 8.39 -5.84 8.01
C ASP A 24 8.80 -5.09 6.72
N LEU A 25 8.38 -3.82 6.61
CA LEU A 25 8.73 -2.94 5.51
C LEU A 25 9.95 -2.05 5.84
N GLY A 26 10.94 -2.05 4.95
CA GLY A 26 12.07 -1.12 4.93
C GLY A 26 11.70 0.18 4.21
N VAL A 27 11.96 1.31 4.84
CA VAL A 27 11.55 2.66 4.38
C VAL A 27 12.75 3.57 4.07
N GLU A 28 13.93 3.00 3.86
CA GLU A 28 15.18 3.73 3.64
C GLU A 28 15.17 4.59 2.36
N HIS A 29 14.24 4.30 1.44
CA HIS A 29 14.07 4.98 0.15
C HIS A 29 12.69 5.64 -0.01
N PHE A 30 12.00 5.86 1.10
CA PHE A 30 10.64 6.40 1.13
C PHE A 30 10.59 7.74 1.86
N ASP A 31 10.16 8.79 1.16
CA ASP A 31 9.81 10.07 1.77
C ASP A 31 8.28 10.28 1.74
N PRO A 32 7.59 10.39 2.90
CA PRO A 32 6.14 10.51 2.95
C PRO A 32 5.62 11.82 2.34
N THR A 33 6.41 12.90 2.39
CA THR A 33 6.01 14.20 1.85
C THR A 33 6.01 14.14 0.33
N ARG A 34 7.12 13.70 -0.26
CA ARG A 34 7.26 13.51 -1.71
C ARG A 34 6.24 12.50 -2.21
N TYR A 35 6.01 11.41 -1.49
CA TYR A 35 4.98 10.43 -1.85
C TYR A 35 3.59 11.07 -1.92
N LEU A 36 3.18 11.81 -0.88
CA LEU A 36 1.86 12.43 -0.82
C LEU A 36 1.68 13.55 -1.85
N GLU A 37 2.73 14.26 -2.24
CA GLU A 37 2.69 15.21 -3.36
C GLU A 37 2.25 14.51 -4.66
N ILE A 38 2.76 13.30 -4.92
CA ILE A 38 2.42 12.51 -6.11
C ILE A 38 0.99 12.00 -6.00
N VAL A 39 0.63 11.42 -4.85
CA VAL A 39 -0.73 10.91 -4.60
C VAL A 39 -1.76 12.01 -4.83
N LYS A 40 -1.51 13.21 -4.30
CA LYS A 40 -2.38 14.39 -4.48
C LYS A 40 -2.38 14.87 -5.94
N SER A 41 -1.22 15.03 -6.58
CA SER A 41 -1.14 15.53 -7.96
C SER A 41 -1.81 14.60 -8.96
N GLU A 42 -1.72 13.30 -8.71
CA GLU A 42 -2.27 12.24 -9.55
C GLU A 42 -3.70 11.84 -9.18
N GLY A 43 -4.27 12.48 -8.14
CA GLY A 43 -5.62 12.25 -7.67
C GLY A 43 -5.89 10.81 -7.27
N LEU A 44 -4.90 10.12 -6.69
CA LEU A 44 -5.02 8.74 -6.21
C LEU A 44 -5.77 8.71 -4.88
N GLU A 45 -6.83 7.91 -4.81
CA GLU A 45 -7.60 7.67 -3.57
C GLU A 45 -7.05 6.48 -2.80
N ILE A 46 -6.47 5.52 -3.51
CA ILE A 46 -5.83 4.35 -2.92
C ILE A 46 -4.49 4.18 -3.62
N SER A 47 -3.43 4.10 -2.86
CA SER A 47 -2.09 3.99 -3.41
C SER A 47 -1.20 3.13 -2.54
N GLN A 48 -0.03 2.78 -3.06
CA GLN A 48 1.06 2.25 -2.26
C GLN A 48 2.40 2.71 -2.83
N PRO A 49 3.46 2.82 -2.03
CA PRO A 49 4.81 2.89 -2.57
C PRO A 49 5.12 1.61 -3.36
N ALA A 50 5.96 1.72 -4.38
CA ALA A 50 6.44 0.55 -5.09
C ALA A 50 7.35 -0.31 -4.21
N LEU A 51 7.43 -1.59 -4.53
CA LEU A 51 8.40 -2.51 -3.95
C LEU A 51 9.70 -2.48 -4.75
N ASP A 52 10.82 -2.45 -4.04
CA ASP A 52 12.11 -2.69 -4.66
C ASP A 52 12.11 -4.10 -5.29
N PRO A 53 12.63 -4.29 -6.52
CA PRO A 53 12.71 -5.60 -7.16
C PRO A 53 13.50 -6.65 -6.36
N ASN A 54 14.34 -6.23 -5.41
CA ASN A 54 15.08 -7.12 -4.51
C ASN A 54 14.31 -7.48 -3.23
N SER A 55 13.05 -7.04 -3.09
CA SER A 55 12.20 -7.42 -1.96
C SER A 55 11.93 -8.93 -1.97
N THR A 56 11.77 -9.52 -0.79
CA THR A 56 11.31 -10.90 -0.66
C THR A 56 9.81 -10.99 -0.91
N GLU A 57 9.32 -12.17 -1.28
CA GLU A 57 7.88 -12.50 -1.34
C GLU A 57 6.99 -11.55 -2.18
N ILE A 58 7.47 -11.08 -3.33
CA ILE A 58 6.64 -10.27 -4.24
C ILE A 58 5.55 -11.14 -4.90
N HIS A 59 4.28 -10.91 -4.55
CA HIS A 59 3.14 -11.69 -5.05
C HIS A 59 2.56 -11.15 -6.37
N HIS A 60 2.52 -9.83 -6.54
CA HIS A 60 1.86 -9.19 -7.66
C HIS A 60 2.80 -8.25 -8.41
N ARG A 61 3.02 -8.49 -9.72
CA ARG A 61 4.00 -7.70 -10.48
C ARG A 61 3.68 -6.22 -10.62
N ILE A 62 2.42 -5.82 -10.44
CA ILE A 62 2.03 -4.41 -10.38
C ILE A 62 2.63 -3.68 -9.18
N THR A 63 3.05 -4.38 -8.13
CA THR A 63 3.65 -3.73 -6.97
C THR A 63 5.13 -3.43 -7.17
N ILE A 64 5.76 -4.01 -8.19
CA ILE A 64 7.19 -3.85 -8.48
C ILE A 64 7.46 -2.48 -9.07
N ARG A 65 8.50 -1.82 -8.55
CA ARG A 65 8.98 -0.53 -9.03
C ARG A 65 9.36 -0.53 -10.51
N ALA A 66 8.74 0.36 -11.26
CA ALA A 66 9.16 0.77 -12.59
C ALA A 66 10.15 1.94 -12.49
N ARG A 67 11.46 1.63 -12.54
CA ARG A 67 12.56 2.60 -12.32
C ARG A 67 12.54 3.86 -13.20
N THR A 68 11.88 3.81 -14.35
CA THR A 68 11.79 4.92 -15.31
C THR A 68 10.53 5.77 -15.15
N LYS A 69 9.65 5.42 -14.21
CA LYS A 69 8.36 6.09 -13.99
C LYS A 69 8.35 6.77 -12.64
N LYS A 70 7.45 7.76 -12.52
CA LYS A 70 7.10 8.40 -11.24
C LYS A 70 6.04 7.60 -10.48
N PHE A 71 5.09 7.03 -11.22
CA PHE A 71 4.05 6.14 -10.73
C PHE A 71 3.51 5.31 -11.91
N HIS A 72 2.73 4.27 -11.60
CA HIS A 72 1.94 3.55 -12.58
C HIS A 72 0.64 3.03 -11.97
N ARG A 73 -0.36 2.80 -12.83
CA ARG A 73 -1.68 2.25 -12.43
C ARG A 73 -1.98 0.90 -13.07
N ARG A 74 -1.08 0.42 -13.94
CA ARG A 74 -1.23 -0.82 -14.70
C ARG A 74 0.12 -1.41 -15.09
N VAL A 75 0.12 -2.72 -15.31
CA VAL A 75 1.27 -3.47 -15.84
C VAL A 75 0.87 -4.35 -17.03
N TYR A 76 1.89 -4.75 -17.79
CA TYR A 76 1.76 -5.73 -18.86
C TYR A 76 2.67 -6.89 -18.53
N ASP A 77 2.13 -8.10 -18.57
CA ASP A 77 2.90 -9.31 -18.39
C ASP A 77 2.25 -10.47 -19.12
N LEU A 78 2.99 -11.06 -20.06
CA LEU A 78 2.52 -12.21 -20.83
C LEU A 78 3.14 -13.53 -20.35
N ARG A 79 4.09 -13.47 -19.40
CA ARG A 79 4.95 -14.59 -18.98
C ARG A 79 4.63 -15.10 -17.55
N GLY A 80 3.82 -14.38 -16.77
CA GLY A 80 3.39 -14.77 -15.43
C GLY A 80 2.15 -15.68 -15.39
N LYS A 81 1.81 -16.18 -14.19
CA LYS A 81 0.56 -16.94 -13.93
C LYS A 81 -0.67 -16.09 -14.26
N THR A 82 -0.62 -14.80 -13.92
CA THR A 82 -1.62 -13.80 -14.32
C THR A 82 -1.13 -13.08 -15.57
N LYS A 83 -1.83 -13.26 -16.69
CA LYS A 83 -1.52 -12.57 -17.94
C LYS A 83 -2.22 -11.22 -17.97
N CYS A 84 -1.44 -10.14 -18.04
CA CYS A 84 -1.92 -8.78 -18.16
C CYS A 84 -1.71 -8.28 -19.60
N SER A 85 -2.79 -8.17 -20.35
CA SER A 85 -2.83 -7.66 -21.73
C SER A 85 -3.54 -6.30 -21.81
N ASN A 86 -3.79 -5.81 -23.03
CA ASN A 86 -4.61 -4.62 -23.25
C ASN A 86 -6.08 -4.82 -22.87
N SER A 87 -6.58 -6.06 -22.77
CA SER A 87 -7.97 -6.33 -22.34
C SER A 87 -8.10 -6.54 -20.82
N SER A 88 -6.99 -6.48 -20.08
CA SER A 88 -6.95 -6.71 -18.63
C SER A 88 -7.19 -5.42 -17.84
N GLU A 89 -8.46 -5.06 -17.67
CA GLU A 89 -8.87 -3.84 -16.96
C GLU A 89 -9.05 -4.03 -15.44
N GLY A 90 -9.00 -5.27 -14.96
CA GLY A 90 -9.20 -5.62 -13.55
C GLY A 90 -7.89 -5.84 -12.76
N PRO A 91 -8.00 -5.94 -11.42
CA PRO A 91 -6.88 -6.34 -10.58
C PRO A 91 -6.46 -7.80 -10.88
N PRO A 92 -5.17 -8.14 -10.70
CA PRO A 92 -4.08 -7.27 -10.26
C PRO A 92 -3.41 -6.49 -11.42
N CYS A 93 -3.95 -6.53 -12.64
CA CYS A 93 -3.30 -5.93 -13.81
C CYS A 93 -3.41 -4.40 -13.86
N THR A 94 -4.53 -3.87 -13.36
CA THR A 94 -4.87 -2.45 -13.38
C THR A 94 -5.58 -2.06 -12.08
N GLY A 95 -5.27 -0.88 -11.55
CA GLY A 95 -5.95 -0.28 -10.41
C GLY A 95 -5.90 -1.14 -9.15
N PHE A 96 -4.72 -1.66 -8.82
CA PHE A 96 -4.48 -2.57 -7.70
C PHE A 96 -3.34 -2.08 -6.81
N VAL A 97 -3.51 -2.29 -5.51
CA VAL A 97 -2.45 -2.22 -4.49
C VAL A 97 -2.58 -3.45 -3.61
N GLU A 98 -1.49 -3.86 -3.00
CA GLU A 98 -1.44 -5.03 -2.13
C GLU A 98 -1.74 -4.64 -0.69
N GLY A 99 -2.26 -5.60 0.10
CA GLY A 99 -2.72 -5.34 1.46
C GLY A 99 -1.64 -4.96 2.47
N MET A 100 -0.36 -5.20 2.17
CA MET A 100 0.74 -4.97 3.11
C MET A 100 1.20 -3.52 3.22
N ALA A 101 1.01 -2.70 2.17
CA ALA A 101 1.46 -1.31 2.16
C ALA A 101 0.45 -0.29 1.61
N PRO A 102 -0.89 -0.47 1.76
CA PRO A 102 -1.85 0.47 1.22
C PRO A 102 -1.83 1.80 1.97
N VAL A 103 -2.13 2.85 1.22
CA VAL A 103 -2.41 4.20 1.66
C VAL A 103 -3.77 4.59 1.11
N PHE A 104 -4.64 5.07 1.97
CA PHE A 104 -6.01 5.45 1.62
C PHE A 104 -6.20 6.94 1.84
N SER A 105 -6.91 7.62 0.95
CA SER A 105 -7.57 8.87 1.29
C SER A 105 -8.59 8.64 2.40
N ARG A 106 -8.94 9.69 3.14
CA ARG A 106 -9.96 9.63 4.20
C ARG A 106 -11.26 8.95 3.75
N SER A 107 -11.72 9.30 2.56
CA SER A 107 -12.97 8.80 2.00
C SER A 107 -12.86 7.35 1.52
N ALA A 108 -11.72 6.97 0.92
CA ALA A 108 -11.44 5.60 0.57
C ALA A 108 -11.31 4.72 1.81
N TRP A 109 -10.69 5.22 2.89
CA TRP A 109 -10.59 4.50 4.15
C TRP A 109 -11.95 4.26 4.80
N TYR A 110 -12.83 5.26 4.80
CA TYR A 110 -14.20 5.10 5.28
C TYR A 110 -14.90 3.91 4.59
N CYS A 111 -14.79 3.81 3.27
CA CYS A 111 -15.32 2.67 2.52
C CYS A 111 -14.60 1.35 2.86
N ALA A 112 -13.26 1.34 2.83
CA ALA A 112 -12.45 0.15 3.05
C ALA A 112 -12.67 -0.44 4.45
N TRP A 113 -12.84 0.42 5.46
CA TRP A 113 -13.17 0.02 6.82
C TRP A 113 -14.45 -0.80 6.92
N HIS A 114 -15.49 -0.40 6.18
CA HIS A 114 -16.78 -1.10 6.15
C HIS A 114 -16.74 -2.32 5.22
N LEU A 115 -15.87 -2.31 4.21
CA LEU A 115 -15.61 -3.46 3.35
C LEU A 115 -14.91 -4.59 4.12
N ILE A 116 -14.03 -4.25 5.07
CA ILE A 116 -13.24 -5.19 5.84
C ILE A 116 -14.04 -5.74 7.04
N GLN A 117 -14.09 -7.08 7.13
CA GLN A 117 -14.76 -7.80 8.21
C GLN A 117 -13.94 -7.79 9.51
N ASN A 118 -14.62 -7.95 10.65
CA ASN A 118 -14.00 -7.93 11.99
C ASN A 118 -13.18 -9.19 12.29
N ASP A 119 -13.54 -10.30 11.66
CA ASP A 119 -13.07 -11.66 11.89
C ASP A 119 -12.00 -12.11 10.89
N LEU A 120 -11.36 -11.18 10.16
CA LEU A 120 -10.28 -11.51 9.24
C LEU A 120 -9.12 -12.20 9.98
N VAL A 121 -9.16 -13.53 10.02
CA VAL A 121 -8.08 -14.41 10.47
C VAL A 121 -6.93 -14.37 9.45
N HIS A 122 -7.25 -14.14 8.16
CA HIS A 122 -6.28 -13.83 7.11
C HIS A 122 -6.89 -12.84 6.10
N GLY A 123 -6.13 -11.81 5.70
CA GLY A 123 -6.59 -10.72 4.81
C GLY A 123 -6.50 -11.02 3.31
N TRP A 124 -6.07 -12.22 2.91
CA TRP A 124 -5.84 -12.59 1.51
C TRP A 124 -7.09 -12.36 0.63
N GLY A 125 -6.90 -11.67 -0.50
CA GLY A 125 -7.95 -11.39 -1.49
C GLY A 125 -8.80 -10.15 -1.19
N VAL A 126 -8.62 -9.48 -0.05
CA VAL A 126 -9.27 -8.18 0.23
C VAL A 126 -8.73 -7.10 -0.69
N ASP A 127 -7.44 -7.14 -0.98
CA ASP A 127 -6.72 -6.31 -1.97
C ASP A 127 -7.41 -6.28 -3.34
N MET A 128 -7.99 -7.39 -3.79
CA MET A 128 -8.77 -7.46 -5.04
C MET A 128 -10.05 -6.62 -5.02
N LYS A 129 -10.56 -6.28 -3.83
CA LYS A 129 -11.78 -5.49 -3.64
C LYS A 129 -11.52 -4.04 -3.22
N LEU A 130 -10.32 -3.70 -2.75
CA LEU A 130 -10.01 -2.33 -2.28
C LEU A 130 -10.32 -1.27 -3.34
N GLY A 131 -10.08 -1.56 -4.62
CA GLY A 131 -10.36 -0.64 -5.72
C GLY A 131 -11.82 -0.19 -5.84
N TYR A 132 -12.80 -0.89 -5.25
CA TYR A 132 -14.19 -0.43 -5.19
C TYR A 132 -14.36 0.83 -4.31
N CYS A 133 -13.41 1.09 -3.41
CA CYS A 133 -13.40 2.24 -2.53
C CYS A 133 -12.67 3.47 -3.11
N ALA A 134 -12.19 3.40 -4.36
CA ALA A 134 -11.39 4.44 -4.99
C ALA A 134 -12.20 5.66 -5.50
N GLN A 135 -13.46 5.81 -5.07
CA GLN A 135 -14.35 6.92 -5.46
C GLN A 135 -14.38 7.24 -6.96
N GLY A 136 -14.47 6.20 -7.79
CA GLY A 136 -14.48 6.34 -9.23
C GLY A 136 -13.85 5.15 -9.93
N ASP A 137 -13.33 5.38 -11.12
CA ASP A 137 -12.65 4.35 -11.91
C ASP A 137 -11.31 3.97 -11.27
N ARG A 138 -11.25 2.73 -10.75
CA ARG A 138 -10.05 2.20 -10.10
C ARG A 138 -8.80 2.27 -10.97
N SER A 139 -8.95 2.18 -12.31
CA SER A 139 -7.82 2.25 -13.24
C SER A 139 -7.14 3.63 -13.26
N LYS A 140 -7.83 4.66 -12.76
CA LYS A 140 -7.36 6.04 -12.67
C LYS A 140 -7.08 6.47 -11.24
N LYS A 141 -7.85 5.95 -10.28
CA LYS A 141 -7.82 6.35 -8.88
C LYS A 141 -6.96 5.48 -7.98
N VAL A 142 -6.50 4.32 -8.47
CA VAL A 142 -5.63 3.41 -7.74
C VAL A 142 -4.29 3.28 -8.45
N GLY A 143 -3.18 3.37 -7.71
CA GLY A 143 -1.85 3.33 -8.31
C GLY A 143 -0.69 3.08 -7.37
N VAL A 144 0.44 2.74 -7.96
CA VAL A 144 1.71 2.48 -7.30
C VAL A 144 2.67 3.63 -7.61
N VAL A 145 3.26 4.22 -6.57
CA VAL A 145 4.22 5.32 -6.72
C VAL A 145 5.63 4.73 -6.86
N ASP A 146 6.28 4.93 -8.00
CA ASP A 146 7.55 4.30 -8.37
C ASP A 146 8.78 5.07 -7.88
N SER A 147 8.66 6.39 -7.75
CA SER A 147 9.78 7.23 -7.32
C SER A 147 10.03 7.14 -5.81
N GLU A 148 9.03 6.73 -5.03
CA GLU A 148 9.10 6.54 -3.59
C GLU A 148 8.77 5.08 -3.29
N TYR A 149 9.76 4.31 -2.85
CA TYR A 149 9.67 2.86 -2.79
C TYR A 149 10.16 2.31 -1.45
N ILE A 150 9.69 1.12 -1.14
CA ILE A 150 9.97 0.39 0.09
C ILE A 150 10.53 -1.01 -0.23
N VAL A 151 11.09 -1.66 0.77
CA VAL A 151 11.63 -3.03 0.66
C VAL A 151 10.82 -3.94 1.57
N HIS A 152 10.18 -4.97 1.03
CA HIS A 152 9.53 -6.00 1.84
C HIS A 152 10.59 -7.00 2.33
N LYS A 153 10.70 -7.17 3.65
CA LYS A 153 11.73 -8.01 4.29
C LYS A 153 11.26 -9.45 4.50
N GLY A 154 9.95 -9.71 4.54
CA GLY A 154 9.40 -11.06 4.74
C GLY A 154 9.75 -11.63 6.12
N ILE A 155 9.79 -10.77 7.14
CA ILE A 155 10.15 -11.18 8.50
C ILE A 155 8.86 -11.61 9.20
N GLN A 156 8.73 -12.91 9.47
CA GLN A 156 7.58 -13.43 10.21
C GLN A 156 7.63 -12.98 11.67
N SER A 157 6.77 -12.05 12.05
CA SER A 157 6.63 -11.61 13.44
C SER A 157 5.69 -12.50 14.26
N LEU A 158 4.85 -13.31 13.60
CA LEU A 158 3.91 -14.25 14.23
C LEU A 158 4.06 -15.66 13.64
N GLY A 159 5.24 -16.26 13.88
CA GLY A 159 5.55 -17.66 13.60
C GLY A 159 6.59 -18.14 14.60
N GLY A 160 6.25 -19.12 15.43
CA GLY A 160 7.15 -19.63 16.47
C GLY A 160 8.36 -20.38 15.91
N SER A 161 9.55 -19.95 16.39
CA SER A 161 10.85 -20.64 16.52
C SER A 161 11.86 -20.65 15.34
N GLY A 162 13.00 -19.95 15.57
CA GLY A 162 14.29 -20.17 14.88
C GLY A 162 15.23 -18.95 14.73
N HIS A 163 15.80 -18.43 15.83
CA HIS A 163 16.77 -17.29 15.88
C HIS A 163 18.12 -17.55 15.14
N PRO A 164 18.95 -16.52 14.77
CA PRO A 164 19.41 -15.44 15.67
C PRO A 164 19.40 -13.99 15.15
N THR A 165 18.85 -13.13 16.01
CA THR A 165 19.22 -11.75 16.39
C THR A 165 20.08 -10.89 15.46
N MET A 166 19.53 -9.73 15.07
CA MET A 166 20.23 -8.45 15.22
C MET A 166 19.30 -7.38 15.83
N ARG A 167 19.79 -6.73 16.89
CA ARG A 167 19.15 -5.59 17.54
C ARG A 167 19.17 -4.41 16.59
N THR A 168 18.01 -3.82 16.29
CA THR A 168 17.94 -2.50 15.66
C THR A 168 17.00 -1.60 16.46
N THR A 169 17.55 -0.47 16.84
CA THR A 169 16.97 0.60 17.65
C THR A 169 15.66 1.12 17.04
N MET A 170 14.59 1.16 17.83
CA MET A 170 13.33 1.85 17.48
C MET A 170 13.60 3.34 17.21
N LYS A 171 13.25 3.83 16.01
CA LYS A 171 13.09 5.26 15.75
C LYS A 171 11.61 5.55 15.59
N VAL A 172 11.05 6.28 16.55
CA VAL A 172 9.73 6.90 16.43
C VAL A 172 9.92 8.23 15.71
N LEU A 173 9.43 8.34 14.47
CA LEU A 173 9.31 9.63 13.78
C LEU A 173 7.89 10.13 13.99
N ALA A 174 7.72 11.03 14.95
CA ALA A 174 6.55 11.88 15.07
C ALA A 174 6.90 13.22 14.42
N LEU A 175 6.24 13.57 13.31
CA LEU A 175 6.31 14.92 12.77
C LEU A 175 5.30 15.80 13.52
N PRO A 176 5.74 16.88 14.20
CA PRO A 176 4.81 17.81 14.82
C PRO A 176 4.10 18.64 13.74
N ALA A 177 2.79 18.83 13.91
CA ALA A 177 1.99 19.73 13.10
C ALA A 177 2.29 21.19 13.47
N SER A 178 3.41 21.76 13.01
CA SER A 178 3.70 23.20 13.11
C SER A 178 4.78 23.62 12.10
N LEU A 179 4.45 23.66 10.81
CA LEU A 179 5.16 24.48 9.81
C LEU A 179 4.22 24.74 8.62
N LEU A 180 3.17 25.50 8.92
CA LEU A 180 2.34 26.22 7.97
C LEU A 180 2.07 27.59 8.59
N VAL A 181 3.09 28.44 8.51
CA VAL A 181 2.95 29.90 8.43
C VAL A 181 3.88 30.34 7.31
#